data_AF-A0A1E7HYE1-F1
#
_entry.id   AF-A0A1E7HYE1-F1
#
_cell.length_a   1.000
_cell.length_b   1.000
_cell.length_c   1.000
_cell.angle_alpha   90.00
_cell.angle_beta   90.00
_cell.angle_gamma   90.00
#
_symmetry.space_group_name_H-M   'P 1'
#
loop_
_entity.id
_entity.type
_entity.pdbx_description
1 polymer ?
#
loop_
_entity_poly.entity_id
_entity_poly.type
_entity_poly.pdbx_seq_one_letter_code
_entity_poly.pdbx_strand_id
1 'polypeptide(L)'
;MKKYLIILVLLLSACTKFEPQLATQSIFYEDAAVQLSPLMVYSRPEKPHYGPLSALFYPYHVTQTMSDGKDWGKLVGKNVWQNWTSLQVFPSMVFDERLVYRGLEDALFTARSRGYDLVVVGFVPYLYLGHTMDDSAVTLQVKIYETKHGQMVCSFEQSGRVAKRMDDDFILIKREHRMPDSAFFQIVQEIATDMAVPLTSWARYENTNKGIIAGLSAAMADADRPRMQAYTPVQQEPTMATKKIQAMSQKSKQSPTTIAPPKANSINLAVQFDVDSATIKPESYKLLNELGKALTSAKLKNKSIIIAGHTDSDSTAEYNLKLSKDRANGVKKYLVDKFPISATRIATTGFGESRPLVPNNTKYNKLLNRRVQVSITP
;
A
#
# COMPACT_ATOMS: atom_id res chain seq x y z
N MET A 1 -37.52 -7.50 25.38
CA MET A 1 -38.21 -7.32 24.08
C MET A 1 -38.31 -8.61 23.25
N LYS A 2 -37.21 -9.25 22.78
CA LYS A 2 -37.31 -10.43 21.88
C LYS A 2 -38.16 -11.64 22.35
N LYS A 3 -38.20 -11.96 23.65
CA LYS A 3 -39.00 -13.10 24.17
C LYS A 3 -40.53 -12.95 23.99
N TYR A 4 -41.04 -11.72 23.94
CA TYR A 4 -42.48 -11.46 23.80
C TYR A 4 -42.97 -11.47 22.34
N LEU A 5 -42.05 -11.31 21.38
CA LEU A 5 -42.40 -11.31 19.95
C LEU A 5 -42.84 -12.70 19.45
N ILE A 6 -42.22 -13.77 19.96
CA ILE A 6 -42.53 -15.15 19.57
C ILE A 6 -43.91 -15.58 20.06
N ILE A 7 -44.30 -15.17 21.27
CA ILE A 7 -45.62 -15.47 21.84
C ILE A 7 -46.73 -14.74 21.08
N LEU A 8 -46.47 -13.49 20.63
CA LEU A 8 -47.45 -12.72 19.84
C LEU A 8 -47.71 -13.37 18.46
N VAL A 9 -46.68 -13.91 17.81
CA VAL A 9 -46.83 -14.61 16.52
C VAL A 9 -47.60 -15.92 16.68
N LEU A 10 -47.36 -16.69 17.75
CA LEU A 10 -48.08 -17.94 18.02
C LEU A 10 -49.57 -17.75 18.36
N LEU A 11 -49.94 -16.63 18.97
CA LEU A 11 -51.34 -16.30 19.28
C LEU A 11 -52.14 -15.80 18.07
N LEU A 12 -51.48 -15.29 17.02
CA LEU A 12 -52.13 -14.84 15.78
C LEU A 12 -52.34 -15.96 14.74
N SER A 13 -51.73 -17.13 14.93
CA SER A 13 -51.79 -18.28 14.01
C SER A 13 -52.91 -19.30 14.29
N ALA A 14 -53.86 -19.00 15.18
CA ALA A 14 -54.95 -19.94 15.53
C ALA A 14 -55.93 -20.27 14.38
N CYS A 15 -55.94 -19.48 13.30
CA CYS A 15 -56.86 -19.65 12.15
C CYS A 15 -56.17 -19.84 10.79
N THR A 16 -54.84 -20.05 10.75
CA THR A 16 -54.15 -20.48 9.53
C THR A 16 -53.35 -21.74 9.83
N LYS A 17 -53.52 -22.78 8.98
CA LYS A 17 -52.69 -23.98 9.04
C LYS A 17 -51.26 -23.65 8.61
N PHE A 18 -50.50 -23.05 9.51
CA PHE A 18 -49.06 -22.94 9.37
C PHE A 18 -48.45 -24.28 9.76
N GLU A 19 -48.42 -25.21 8.80
CA GLU A 19 -47.53 -26.37 8.85
C GLU A 19 -46.13 -25.86 8.47
N PRO A 20 -45.18 -25.67 9.43
CA PRO A 20 -43.82 -25.32 9.06
C PRO A 20 -43.25 -26.45 8.21
N GLN A 21 -42.75 -26.13 7.02
CA GLN A 21 -42.04 -27.10 6.18
C GLN A 21 -40.68 -27.44 6.81
N LEU A 22 -40.71 -28.39 7.76
CA LEU A 22 -39.53 -29.00 8.39
C LEU A 22 -38.61 -29.71 7.39
N ALA A 23 -39.05 -29.87 6.13
CA ALA A 23 -38.29 -30.48 5.05
C ALA A 23 -37.19 -29.59 4.45
N THR A 24 -37.21 -28.27 4.69
CA THR A 24 -36.25 -27.32 4.08
C THR A 24 -35.76 -26.28 5.09
N GLN A 25 -34.54 -26.45 5.60
CA GLN A 25 -33.87 -25.43 6.42
C GLN A 25 -33.47 -24.22 5.58
N SER A 26 -33.55 -23.03 6.16
CA SER A 26 -32.97 -21.82 5.56
C SER A 26 -31.48 -21.75 5.85
N ILE A 27 -30.64 -21.80 4.81
CA ILE A 27 -29.17 -21.72 4.95
C ILE A 27 -28.71 -20.27 4.89
N PHE A 28 -28.01 -19.82 5.93
CA PHE A 28 -27.29 -18.55 5.95
C PHE A 28 -25.79 -18.82 5.87
N TYR A 29 -25.08 -18.02 5.08
CA TYR A 29 -23.65 -18.15 4.87
C TYR A 29 -22.91 -16.99 5.55
N GLU A 30 -21.88 -17.32 6.32
CA GLU A 30 -21.02 -16.35 7.00
C GLU A 30 -19.56 -16.71 6.70
N ASP A 31 -18.75 -15.75 6.24
CA ASP A 31 -17.34 -16.01 5.92
C ASP A 31 -16.52 -16.22 7.21
N ALA A 32 -15.64 -17.22 7.21
CA ALA A 32 -14.82 -17.53 8.36
C ALA A 32 -13.83 -16.39 8.68
N ALA A 33 -14.01 -15.75 9.84
CA ALA A 33 -13.23 -14.58 10.24
C ALA A 33 -11.75 -14.90 10.51
N VAL A 34 -10.88 -13.97 10.12
CA VAL A 34 -9.44 -13.99 10.47
C VAL A 34 -9.26 -13.75 11.97
N GLN A 35 -8.47 -14.62 12.61
CA GLN A 35 -8.02 -14.49 13.99
C GLN A 35 -6.53 -14.17 13.99
N LEU A 36 -6.14 -13.03 14.55
CA LEU A 36 -4.73 -12.63 14.70
C LEU A 36 -4.22 -12.97 16.11
N SER A 37 -2.94 -13.33 16.21
CA SER A 37 -2.19 -13.24 17.46
C SER A 37 -1.97 -11.77 17.83
N PRO A 38 -1.63 -11.47 19.10
CA PRO A 38 -1.03 -10.18 19.43
C PRO A 38 0.16 -9.87 18.51
N LEU A 39 0.31 -8.61 18.12
CA LEU A 39 1.46 -8.12 17.36
C LEU A 39 2.68 -8.00 18.28
N MET A 40 3.69 -8.84 18.05
CA MET A 40 4.92 -8.83 18.83
C MET A 40 5.88 -7.79 18.27
N VAL A 41 6.13 -6.72 19.03
CA VAL A 41 7.06 -5.64 18.66
C VAL A 41 8.36 -5.80 19.46
N TYR A 42 9.41 -6.32 18.83
CA TYR A 42 10.69 -6.60 19.49
C TYR A 42 11.62 -5.40 19.56
N SER A 43 11.53 -4.51 18.57
CA SER A 43 12.31 -3.29 18.50
C SER A 43 11.48 -2.21 17.80
N ARG A 44 11.58 -0.98 18.31
CA ARG A 44 10.98 0.22 17.75
C ARG A 44 11.71 1.44 18.34
N PRO A 45 11.94 2.54 17.59
CA PRO A 45 12.61 3.70 18.15
C PRO A 45 11.64 4.49 19.03
N GLU A 46 12.09 4.89 20.22
CA GLU A 46 11.29 5.69 21.17
C GLU A 46 10.86 7.04 20.59
N LYS A 47 11.72 7.65 19.76
CA LYS A 47 11.50 8.96 19.15
C LYS A 47 10.89 8.81 17.76
N PRO A 48 9.82 9.54 17.43
CA PRO A 48 9.27 9.54 16.08
C PRO A 48 10.28 10.12 15.08
N HIS A 49 10.29 9.57 13.87
CA HIS A 49 11.08 10.12 12.77
C HIS A 49 10.32 11.27 12.10
N TYR A 50 11.05 12.34 11.75
CA TYR A 50 10.51 13.52 11.06
C TYR A 50 11.19 13.70 9.71
N GLY A 51 10.45 13.50 8.62
CA GLY A 51 10.96 13.61 7.25
C GLY A 51 10.46 12.48 6.36
N PRO A 52 10.76 12.55 5.05
CA PRO A 52 10.41 11.48 4.14
C PRO A 52 11.38 10.32 4.39
N LEU A 53 10.89 9.09 4.24
CA LEU A 53 11.72 7.91 4.22
C LEU A 53 11.45 7.18 2.92
N SER A 54 12.51 6.82 2.23
CA SER A 54 12.50 5.94 1.07
C SER A 54 12.91 4.54 1.50
N ALA A 55 12.13 3.52 1.12
CA ALA A 55 12.41 2.14 1.51
C ALA A 55 12.55 1.20 0.31
N LEU A 56 13.61 0.39 0.31
CA LEU A 56 13.74 -0.76 -0.58
C LEU A 56 13.07 -1.98 0.09
N PHE A 57 12.05 -2.51 -0.56
CA PHE A 57 11.23 -3.60 -0.04
C PHE A 57 11.60 -4.91 -0.75
N TYR A 58 12.08 -5.90 0.01
CA TYR A 58 12.47 -7.20 -0.53
C TYR A 58 11.27 -8.16 -0.59
N PRO A 59 11.24 -9.10 -1.57
CA PRO A 59 10.46 -10.33 -1.45
C PRO A 59 10.72 -11.01 -0.10
N TYR A 60 9.68 -11.54 0.52
CA TYR A 60 9.82 -12.21 1.81
C TYR A 60 10.65 -13.48 1.66
N HIS A 61 11.45 -13.79 2.68
CA HIS A 61 12.19 -15.04 2.75
C HIS A 61 11.37 -16.09 3.52
N VAL A 62 10.83 -17.08 2.81
CA VAL A 62 10.19 -18.24 3.45
C VAL A 62 11.29 -19.11 4.06
N THR A 63 11.30 -19.24 5.40
CA THR A 63 12.31 -20.03 6.13
C THR A 63 11.84 -21.47 6.37
N GLN A 64 10.54 -21.74 6.25
CA GLN A 64 10.01 -23.10 6.23
C GLN A 64 10.45 -23.82 4.95
N THR A 65 10.92 -25.06 5.08
CA THR A 65 11.26 -25.89 3.92
C THR A 65 10.00 -26.29 3.15
N MET A 66 9.83 -25.75 1.94
CA MET A 66 8.72 -26.09 1.04
C MET A 66 9.09 -25.86 -0.43
N SER A 67 8.35 -26.48 -1.35
CA SER A 67 8.39 -26.15 -2.77
C SER A 67 7.97 -24.70 -3.00
N ASP A 68 8.55 -24.05 -4.01
CA ASP A 68 8.16 -22.73 -4.49
C ASP A 68 8.19 -21.60 -3.43
N GLY A 69 8.90 -21.79 -2.32
CA GLY A 69 9.02 -20.80 -1.24
C GLY A 69 9.54 -19.43 -1.70
N LYS A 70 10.30 -19.38 -2.81
CA LYS A 70 10.71 -18.11 -3.45
C LYS A 70 9.53 -17.35 -4.06
N ASP A 71 8.58 -18.04 -4.66
CA ASP A 71 7.42 -17.43 -5.30
C ASP A 71 6.32 -17.11 -4.28
N TRP A 72 6.14 -17.94 -3.25
CA TRP A 72 5.39 -17.57 -2.04
C TRP A 72 5.97 -16.32 -1.38
N GLY A 73 7.30 -16.23 -1.26
CA GLY A 73 8.01 -15.06 -0.72
C GLY A 73 7.74 -13.77 -1.51
N LYS A 74 7.77 -13.84 -2.85
CA LYS A 74 7.36 -12.73 -3.71
C LYS A 74 5.90 -12.36 -3.50
N LEU A 75 5.01 -13.36 -3.45
CA LEU A 75 3.57 -13.15 -3.34
C LEU A 75 3.19 -12.48 -2.02
N VAL A 76 3.72 -12.97 -0.89
CA VAL A 76 3.56 -12.34 0.44
C VAL A 76 4.12 -10.92 0.42
N GLY A 77 5.39 -10.76 0.02
CA GLY A 77 6.06 -9.46 0.02
C GLY A 77 5.35 -8.41 -0.83
N LYS A 78 4.79 -8.82 -1.97
CA LYS A 78 4.00 -7.97 -2.86
C LYS A 78 2.70 -7.50 -2.21
N ASN A 79 1.97 -8.40 -1.53
CA ASN A 79 0.73 -8.04 -0.85
C ASN A 79 0.98 -7.10 0.33
N VAL A 80 1.99 -7.38 1.17
CA VAL A 80 2.36 -6.50 2.28
C VAL A 80 2.82 -5.13 1.76
N TRP A 81 3.69 -5.09 0.73
CA TRP A 81 4.10 -3.83 0.12
C TRP A 81 2.92 -3.05 -0.48
N GLN A 82 1.97 -3.72 -1.14
CA GLN A 82 0.76 -3.09 -1.68
C GLN A 82 -0.12 -2.52 -0.56
N ASN A 83 -0.33 -3.26 0.54
CA ASN A 83 -1.07 -2.80 1.71
C ASN A 83 -0.38 -1.61 2.40
N TRP A 84 0.94 -1.65 2.60
CA TRP A 84 1.68 -0.55 3.21
C TRP A 84 1.75 0.68 2.31
N THR A 85 1.84 0.49 0.99
CA THR A 85 1.75 1.59 0.00
C THR A 85 0.35 2.22 0.04
N SER A 86 -0.68 1.38 0.18
CA SER A 86 -2.07 1.78 0.43
C SER A 86 -2.23 2.66 1.67
N LEU A 87 -1.63 2.23 2.79
CA LEU A 87 -1.67 2.93 4.09
C LEU A 87 -0.64 4.06 4.19
N GLN A 88 0.11 4.35 3.12
CA GLN A 88 1.14 5.38 3.05
C GLN A 88 2.20 5.30 4.16
N VAL A 89 2.59 4.08 4.56
CA VAL A 89 3.52 3.81 5.67
C VAL A 89 4.83 4.56 5.52
N PHE A 90 5.37 4.64 4.30
CA PHE A 90 6.47 5.54 3.94
C PHE A 90 6.13 6.30 2.64
N PRO A 91 6.57 7.56 2.46
CA PRO A 91 6.27 8.35 1.25
C PRO A 91 6.81 7.77 -0.07
N SER A 92 7.83 6.90 -0.01
CA SER A 92 8.34 6.16 -1.15
C SER A 92 8.74 4.74 -0.73
N MET A 93 8.16 3.73 -1.37
CA MET A 93 8.53 2.32 -1.19
C MET A 93 8.61 1.65 -2.54
N VAL A 94 9.73 1.00 -2.83
CA VAL A 94 9.92 0.25 -4.08
C VAL A 94 10.11 -1.21 -3.78
N PHE A 95 9.23 -2.04 -4.34
CA PHE A 95 9.34 -3.49 -4.34
C PHE A 95 10.03 -3.96 -5.62
N ASP A 96 11.10 -4.75 -5.48
CA ASP A 96 11.83 -5.32 -6.62
C ASP A 96 11.78 -6.85 -6.56
N GLU A 97 10.84 -7.43 -7.31
CA GLU A 97 10.55 -8.89 -7.39
C GLU A 97 11.75 -9.76 -7.78
N ARG A 98 12.83 -9.15 -8.30
CA ARG A 98 14.05 -9.83 -8.72
C ARG A 98 15.08 -9.96 -7.59
N LEU A 99 14.92 -9.21 -6.49
CA LEU A 99 15.81 -9.30 -5.35
C LEU A 99 15.59 -10.60 -4.60
N VAL A 100 16.69 -11.18 -4.12
CA VAL A 100 16.70 -12.36 -3.26
C VAL A 100 17.48 -11.98 -2.01
N TYR A 101 16.87 -12.14 -0.83
CA TYR A 101 17.58 -11.87 0.42
C TYR A 101 18.69 -12.91 0.61
N ARG A 102 19.96 -12.45 0.60
CA ARG A 102 21.17 -13.28 0.81
C ARG A 102 21.85 -13.04 2.15
N GLY A 103 21.34 -12.09 2.94
CA GLY A 103 21.94 -11.61 4.18
C GLY A 103 21.75 -10.10 4.32
N LEU A 104 21.95 -9.58 5.54
CA LEU A 104 21.70 -8.18 5.85
C LEU A 104 22.68 -7.24 5.11
N GLU A 105 23.96 -7.58 5.05
CA GLU A 105 24.99 -6.75 4.40
C GLU A 105 24.73 -6.56 2.90
N ASP A 106 24.36 -7.62 2.18
CA ASP A 106 23.98 -7.56 0.76
C ASP A 106 22.75 -6.67 0.53
N ALA A 107 21.77 -6.77 1.43
CA ALA A 107 20.55 -5.96 1.40
C ALA A 107 20.82 -4.47 1.70
N LEU A 108 21.64 -4.18 2.71
CA LEU A 108 22.09 -2.83 3.06
C LEU A 108 22.94 -2.21 1.95
N PHE A 109 23.88 -2.95 1.37
CA PHE A 109 24.68 -2.49 0.24
C PHE A 109 23.82 -2.16 -0.98
N THR A 110 22.86 -3.03 -1.31
CA THR A 110 21.92 -2.83 -2.43
C THR A 110 21.02 -1.60 -2.19
N ALA A 111 20.49 -1.44 -0.97
CA ALA A 111 19.67 -0.29 -0.62
C ALA A 111 20.46 1.03 -0.65
N ARG A 112 21.67 1.03 -0.06
CA ARG A 112 22.59 2.19 -0.01
C ARG A 112 23.06 2.61 -1.41
N SER A 113 23.45 1.66 -2.26
CA SER A 113 23.88 1.94 -3.64
C SER A 113 22.75 2.50 -4.53
N ARG A 114 21.49 2.18 -4.21
CA ARG A 114 20.31 2.72 -4.89
C ARG A 114 19.73 3.98 -4.22
N GLY A 115 20.33 4.46 -3.13
CA GLY A 115 19.94 5.69 -2.45
C GLY A 115 18.66 5.59 -1.60
N TYR A 116 18.32 4.42 -1.05
CA TYR A 116 17.21 4.27 -0.11
C TYR A 116 17.65 4.53 1.34
N ASP A 117 16.78 5.13 2.16
CA ASP A 117 17.02 5.39 3.59
C ASP A 117 16.83 4.13 4.46
N LEU A 118 15.87 3.29 4.05
CA LEU A 118 15.48 2.05 4.73
C LEU A 118 15.60 0.84 3.81
N VAL A 119 15.86 -0.32 4.42
CA VAL A 119 15.61 -1.63 3.81
C VAL A 119 14.60 -2.41 4.65
N VAL A 120 13.58 -2.96 3.98
CA VAL A 120 12.54 -3.80 4.59
C VAL A 120 12.77 -5.24 4.15
N VAL A 121 13.00 -6.12 5.12
CA VAL A 121 13.20 -7.56 4.92
C VAL A 121 12.12 -8.30 5.69
N GLY A 122 11.27 -9.02 4.95
CA GLY A 122 10.25 -9.89 5.53
C GLY A 122 10.68 -11.36 5.54
N PHE A 123 10.13 -12.12 6.48
CA PHE A 123 10.30 -13.56 6.61
C PHE A 123 8.93 -14.22 6.79
N VAL A 124 8.80 -15.47 6.33
CA VAL A 124 7.63 -16.33 6.59
C VAL A 124 8.11 -17.55 7.37
N PRO A 125 8.08 -17.51 8.72
CA PRO A 125 8.45 -18.65 9.56
C PRO A 125 7.55 -19.86 9.39
N TYR A 126 6.26 -19.63 9.12
CA TYR A 126 5.24 -20.66 9.03
C TYR A 126 4.15 -20.28 8.01
N LEU A 127 3.76 -21.24 7.18
CA LEU A 127 2.70 -21.13 6.19
C LEU A 127 1.97 -22.47 6.06
N TYR A 128 0.66 -22.44 6.26
CA TYR A 128 -0.25 -23.57 6.08
C TYR A 128 -1.50 -23.13 5.30
N LEU A 129 -1.90 -23.95 4.33
CA LEU A 129 -2.92 -23.63 3.33
C LEU A 129 -3.93 -24.78 3.20
N GLY A 130 -4.91 -24.85 4.10
CA GLY A 130 -6.00 -25.83 4.03
C GLY A 130 -7.06 -25.56 2.95
N HIS A 131 -6.92 -24.47 2.18
CA HIS A 131 -7.85 -24.05 1.14
C HIS A 131 -9.30 -23.94 1.67
N THR A 132 -10.27 -24.59 1.03
CA THR A 132 -11.67 -24.66 1.48
C THR A 132 -11.95 -25.86 2.39
N MET A 133 -10.98 -26.77 2.55
CA MET A 133 -11.18 -28.08 3.16
C MET A 133 -10.68 -28.14 4.60
N ASP A 134 -9.72 -27.29 4.97
CA ASP A 134 -9.07 -27.24 6.28
C ASP A 134 -8.60 -25.80 6.60
N ASP A 135 -8.11 -25.57 7.81
CA ASP A 135 -7.62 -24.29 8.30
C ASP A 135 -6.52 -23.68 7.42
N SER A 136 -6.44 -22.34 7.39
CA SER A 136 -5.30 -21.63 6.81
C SER A 136 -4.61 -20.79 7.88
N ALA A 137 -3.27 -20.80 7.90
CA ALA A 137 -2.49 -20.09 8.92
C ALA A 137 -1.17 -19.57 8.35
N VAL A 138 -0.77 -18.37 8.77
CA VAL A 138 0.47 -17.72 8.32
C VAL A 138 1.11 -17.00 9.50
N THR A 139 2.43 -17.14 9.66
CA THR A 139 3.25 -16.28 10.51
C THR A 139 4.11 -15.40 9.62
N LEU A 140 4.08 -14.09 9.86
CA LEU A 140 4.93 -13.11 9.19
C LEU A 140 5.85 -12.46 10.23
N GLN A 141 7.12 -12.30 9.88
CA GLN A 141 8.09 -11.51 10.64
C GLN A 141 8.66 -10.42 9.71
N VAL A 142 8.84 -9.20 10.19
CA VAL A 142 9.38 -8.09 9.40
C VAL A 142 10.47 -7.37 10.18
N LYS A 143 11.60 -7.11 9.52
CA LYS A 143 12.73 -6.36 10.06
C LYS A 143 13.04 -5.18 9.13
N ILE A 144 13.15 -3.99 9.71
CA ILE A 144 13.43 -2.74 8.99
C ILE A 144 14.74 -2.18 9.54
N TYR A 145 15.65 -1.81 8.64
CA TYR A 145 16.97 -1.30 8.98
C TYR A 145 17.26 0.04 8.29
N GLU A 146 17.96 0.93 8.98
CA GLU A 146 18.51 2.17 8.43
C GLU A 146 19.76 1.85 7.59
N THR A 147 19.81 2.32 6.35
CA THR A 147 20.86 1.92 5.39
C THR A 147 22.21 2.58 5.65
N LYS A 148 22.25 3.67 6.42
CA LYS A 148 23.46 4.44 6.69
C LYS A 148 24.41 3.70 7.64
N HIS A 149 23.91 3.22 8.78
CA HIS A 149 24.70 2.49 9.80
C HIS A 149 24.29 1.02 9.96
N GLY A 150 23.25 0.55 9.26
CA GLY A 150 22.76 -0.83 9.34
C GLY A 150 21.94 -1.13 10.60
N GLN A 151 21.55 -0.11 11.37
CA GLN A 151 20.85 -0.27 12.62
C GLN A 151 19.41 -0.76 12.40
N MET A 152 18.97 -1.75 13.19
CA MET A 152 17.58 -2.19 13.20
C MET A 152 16.70 -1.10 13.80
N VAL A 153 15.75 -0.63 12.99
CA VAL A 153 14.77 0.40 13.35
C VAL A 153 13.56 -0.25 14.00
N CYS A 154 12.96 -1.22 13.31
CA CYS A 154 11.75 -1.91 13.76
C CYS A 154 11.86 -3.41 13.52
N SER A 155 11.29 -4.22 14.42
CA SER A 155 11.09 -5.64 14.21
C SER A 155 9.73 -6.09 14.75
N PHE A 156 8.96 -6.76 13.90
CA PHE A 156 7.60 -7.24 14.19
C PHE A 156 7.46 -8.73 13.89
N GLU A 157 6.60 -9.41 14.64
CA GLU A 157 6.09 -10.74 14.29
C GLU A 157 4.62 -10.84 14.64
N GLN A 158 3.85 -11.49 13.78
CA GLN A 158 2.45 -11.79 14.04
C GLN A 158 2.03 -13.04 13.27
N SER A 159 1.14 -13.82 13.88
CA SER A 159 0.49 -14.95 13.24
C SER A 159 -0.99 -14.65 13.02
N GLY A 160 -1.58 -15.21 11.97
CA GLY A 160 -3.01 -15.18 11.74
C GLY A 160 -3.53 -16.52 11.23
N ARG A 161 -4.78 -16.84 11.55
CA ARG A 161 -5.46 -18.09 11.19
C ARG A 161 -6.89 -17.81 10.75
N VAL A 162 -7.35 -18.52 9.73
CA VAL A 162 -8.77 -18.75 9.47
C VAL A 162 -9.04 -20.20 9.82
N ALA A 163 -9.90 -20.42 10.81
CA ALA A 163 -10.29 -21.75 11.26
C ALA A 163 -11.60 -22.17 10.61
N LYS A 164 -11.63 -23.39 10.05
CA LYS A 164 -12.82 -24.05 9.57
C LYS A 164 -13.71 -24.40 10.75
N ARG A 165 -14.83 -23.68 10.88
CA ARG A 165 -15.87 -24.01 11.87
C ARG A 165 -16.77 -25.11 11.33
N MET A 166 -17.30 -25.93 12.24
CA MET A 166 -18.47 -26.76 11.94
C MET A 166 -19.69 -25.84 11.76
N ASP A 167 -20.65 -26.29 10.98
CA ASP A 167 -21.90 -25.56 10.75
C ASP A 167 -22.75 -25.53 12.04
N ASP A 168 -23.38 -24.38 12.33
CA ASP A 168 -24.38 -24.34 13.41
C ASP A 168 -25.73 -24.81 12.84
N ASP A 169 -26.15 -26.01 13.20
CA ASP A 169 -27.44 -26.58 12.81
C ASP A 169 -28.53 -26.22 13.83
N PHE A 170 -29.51 -25.42 13.42
CA PHE A 170 -30.72 -25.14 14.18
C PHE A 170 -31.94 -25.71 13.44
N ILE A 171 -32.95 -26.16 14.20
CA ILE A 171 -34.14 -26.88 13.71
C ILE A 171 -34.81 -26.29 12.45
N LEU A 172 -34.76 -24.96 12.26
CA LEU A 172 -35.33 -24.26 11.10
C LEU A 172 -34.29 -23.52 10.23
N ILE A 173 -33.05 -23.40 10.69
CA ILE A 173 -32.02 -22.51 10.14
C ILE A 173 -30.65 -23.20 10.24
N LYS A 174 -29.92 -23.31 9.14
CA LYS A 174 -28.51 -23.73 9.17
C LYS A 174 -27.61 -22.52 8.96
N ARG A 175 -26.58 -22.33 9.80
CA ARG A 175 -25.50 -21.38 9.52
C ARG A 175 -24.29 -22.17 9.00
N GLU A 176 -23.98 -21.99 7.71
CA GLU A 176 -22.78 -22.55 7.10
C GLU A 176 -21.64 -21.52 7.11
N HIS A 177 -20.50 -21.90 7.67
CA HIS A 177 -19.31 -21.04 7.67
C HIS A 177 -18.52 -21.27 6.39
N ARG A 178 -18.55 -20.31 5.46
CA ARG A 178 -17.79 -20.40 4.21
C ARG A 178 -16.32 -20.08 4.47
N MET A 179 -15.42 -20.96 4.04
CA MET A 179 -14.02 -20.62 3.92
C MET A 179 -13.85 -19.61 2.78
N PRO A 180 -13.22 -18.44 3.00
CA PRO A 180 -13.01 -17.48 1.94
C PRO A 180 -12.11 -18.06 0.84
N ASP A 181 -12.46 -17.82 -0.43
CA ASP A 181 -11.68 -18.23 -1.63
C ASP A 181 -10.19 -17.83 -1.58
N SER A 182 -9.85 -16.89 -0.68
CA SER A 182 -8.55 -16.27 -0.52
C SER A 182 -8.14 -16.11 0.95
N ALA A 183 -8.54 -17.04 1.84
CA ALA A 183 -8.27 -16.99 3.29
C ALA A 183 -6.80 -16.63 3.64
N PHE A 184 -5.83 -17.18 2.91
CA PHE A 184 -4.41 -16.80 2.99
C PHE A 184 -4.16 -15.30 2.78
N PHE A 185 -4.70 -14.71 1.72
CA PHE A 185 -4.51 -13.30 1.41
C PHE A 185 -5.20 -12.40 2.42
N GLN A 186 -6.36 -12.82 2.96
CA GLN A 186 -7.01 -12.09 4.06
C GLN A 186 -6.12 -12.07 5.31
N ILE A 187 -5.55 -13.22 5.72
CA ILE A 187 -4.58 -13.28 6.82
C ILE A 187 -3.39 -12.34 6.57
N VAL A 188 -2.78 -12.38 5.38
CA VAL A 188 -1.63 -11.52 5.03
C VAL A 188 -2.02 -10.03 5.02
N GLN A 189 -3.21 -9.68 4.53
CA GLN A 189 -3.73 -8.31 4.48
C GLN A 189 -3.99 -7.74 5.89
N GLU A 190 -4.60 -8.53 6.78
CA GLU A 190 -4.87 -8.14 8.17
C GLU A 190 -3.57 -7.96 8.97
N ILE A 191 -2.63 -8.92 8.88
CA ILE A 191 -1.30 -8.80 9.50
C ILE A 191 -0.55 -7.57 8.97
N ALA A 192 -0.56 -7.34 7.65
CA ALA A 192 0.08 -6.17 7.05
C ALA A 192 -0.52 -4.86 7.60
N THR A 193 -1.84 -4.82 7.77
CA THR A 193 -2.57 -3.65 8.29
C THR A 193 -2.21 -3.38 9.74
N ASP A 194 -2.16 -4.39 10.60
CA ASP A 194 -1.78 -4.22 12.01
C ASP A 194 -0.29 -3.81 12.16
N MET A 195 0.61 -4.44 11.41
CA MET A 195 2.03 -4.04 11.35
C MET A 195 2.26 -2.60 10.84
N ALA A 196 1.33 -2.04 10.06
CA ALA A 196 1.41 -0.65 9.60
C ALA A 196 1.12 0.38 10.72
N VAL A 197 0.37 0.01 11.76
CA VAL A 197 0.01 0.90 12.89
C VAL A 197 1.23 1.39 13.69
N PRO A 198 2.17 0.55 14.16
CA PRO A 198 3.37 1.03 14.84
C PRO A 198 4.31 1.82 13.89
N LEU A 199 4.30 1.53 12.59
CA LEU A 199 5.14 2.23 11.62
C LEU A 199 4.64 3.63 11.29
N THR A 200 3.36 3.78 10.92
CA THR A 200 2.74 5.09 10.65
C THR A 200 2.82 6.03 11.87
N SER A 201 2.76 5.48 13.08
CA SER A 201 2.90 6.26 14.32
C SER A 201 4.36 6.58 14.71
N TRP A 202 5.35 5.85 14.18
CA TRP A 202 6.79 6.13 14.34
C TRP A 202 7.35 7.01 13.20
N ALA A 203 7.27 6.53 11.96
CA ALA A 203 7.59 7.27 10.75
C ALA A 203 6.45 8.23 10.44
N ARG A 204 6.31 9.22 11.32
CA ARG A 204 5.36 10.30 11.15
C ARG A 204 5.79 11.14 9.96
N TYR A 205 5.29 10.77 8.79
CA TYR A 205 4.87 11.77 7.82
C TYR A 205 3.71 12.53 8.46
N GLU A 206 4.05 13.37 9.43
CA GLU A 206 3.14 14.36 9.95
C GLU A 206 2.73 15.20 8.74
N ASN A 207 1.45 15.13 8.39
CA ASN A 207 0.77 16.11 7.56
C ASN A 207 0.72 17.48 8.27
N THR A 208 1.75 17.84 9.03
CA THR A 208 2.01 19.14 9.65
C THR A 208 3.11 19.84 8.86
N ASN A 209 3.19 21.15 9.06
CA ASN A 209 4.25 22.02 8.58
C ASN A 209 5.65 21.39 8.70
N LYS A 210 6.00 20.82 9.86
CA LYS A 210 7.34 20.26 10.12
C LYS A 210 7.65 19.04 9.26
N GLY A 211 6.71 18.11 9.12
CA GLY A 211 6.87 16.90 8.30
C GLY A 211 7.02 17.24 6.82
N ILE A 212 6.24 18.20 6.32
CA ILE A 212 6.29 18.64 4.92
C ILE A 212 7.57 19.44 4.62
N ILE A 213 8.04 20.30 5.54
CA ILE A 213 9.36 20.95 5.41
C ILE A 213 10.47 19.91 5.32
N ALA A 214 10.50 18.95 6.25
CA ALA A 214 11.50 17.89 6.26
C ALA A 214 11.43 17.09 4.94
N GLY A 215 10.22 16.69 4.53
CA GLY A 215 9.86 16.10 3.24
C GLY A 215 10.56 16.74 2.05
N LEU A 216 10.30 18.03 1.86
CA LEU A 216 10.82 18.77 0.70
C LEU A 216 12.32 19.09 0.83
N SER A 217 12.85 19.23 2.05
CA SER A 217 14.28 19.53 2.26
C SER A 217 15.21 18.34 2.05
N ALA A 218 14.83 17.12 2.48
CA ALA A 218 15.61 15.92 2.22
C ALA A 218 15.62 15.58 0.72
N ALA A 219 14.46 15.72 0.07
CA ALA A 219 14.29 15.55 -1.36
C ALA A 219 15.17 16.52 -2.20
N MET A 220 15.52 17.70 -1.66
CA MET A 220 16.51 18.60 -2.26
C MET A 220 17.96 18.14 -2.03
N ALA A 221 18.30 17.65 -0.83
CA ALA A 221 19.66 17.23 -0.49
C ALA A 221 20.17 16.05 -1.35
N ASP A 222 19.27 15.18 -1.83
CA ASP A 222 19.62 14.10 -2.75
C ASP A 222 19.82 14.54 -4.20
N ALA A 223 19.40 15.75 -4.58
CA ALA A 223 19.64 16.30 -5.91
C ALA A 223 21.06 16.84 -6.10
N ASP A 224 21.72 17.26 -5.01
CA ASP A 224 23.09 17.76 -5.00
C ASP A 224 24.15 16.64 -4.87
N ARG A 225 23.72 15.37 -4.72
CA ARG A 225 24.65 14.22 -4.74
C ARG A 225 25.05 13.89 -6.19
N PRO A 226 26.35 13.74 -6.51
CA PRO A 226 26.77 13.34 -7.85
C PRO A 226 26.27 11.92 -8.17
N ARG A 227 25.46 11.79 -9.22
CA ARG A 227 25.01 10.49 -9.74
C ARG A 227 26.21 9.76 -10.38
N MET A 228 26.76 8.79 -9.66
CA MET A 228 27.69 7.82 -10.25
C MET A 228 26.98 7.00 -11.32
N GLN A 229 27.74 6.59 -12.35
CA GLN A 229 27.22 5.99 -13.58
C GLN A 229 26.51 4.66 -13.33
N ALA A 230 25.55 4.33 -14.20
CA ALA A 230 24.73 3.13 -14.08
C ALA A 230 25.59 1.85 -14.13
N TYR A 231 25.42 0.98 -13.15
CA TYR A 231 25.98 -0.37 -13.15
C TYR A 231 25.36 -1.19 -14.29
N THR A 232 26.19 -1.60 -15.25
CA THR A 232 25.82 -2.56 -16.30
C THR A 232 25.95 -3.98 -15.73
N PRO A 233 24.89 -4.80 -15.69
CA PRO A 233 24.99 -6.17 -15.19
C PRO A 233 25.87 -7.03 -16.12
N VAL A 234 26.79 -7.78 -15.53
CA VAL A 234 27.55 -8.82 -16.26
C VAL A 234 26.57 -9.91 -16.71
N GLN A 235 26.50 -10.16 -18.02
CA GLN A 235 25.77 -11.29 -18.57
C GLN A 235 26.53 -12.59 -18.27
N GLN A 236 25.84 -13.58 -17.71
CA GLN A 236 26.30 -14.97 -17.74
C GLN A 236 25.42 -15.75 -18.73
N GLU A 237 26.06 -16.47 -19.64
CA GLU A 237 25.37 -17.29 -20.64
C GLU A 237 24.68 -18.52 -20.01
N PRO A 238 23.57 -19.00 -20.61
CA PRO A 238 22.79 -20.09 -20.04
C PRO A 238 23.29 -21.48 -20.49
N THR A 239 23.64 -22.35 -19.56
CA THR A 239 23.76 -23.79 -19.83
C THR A 239 22.38 -24.46 -19.91
N MET A 240 22.20 -25.31 -20.92
CA MET A 240 20.90 -25.89 -21.30
C MET A 240 20.44 -27.01 -20.37
N ALA A 241 19.19 -26.92 -19.90
CA ALA A 241 18.32 -28.08 -19.63
C ALA A 241 16.83 -27.65 -19.64
N THR A 242 16.16 -27.79 -20.79
CA THR A 242 14.77 -27.35 -21.00
C THR A 242 13.73 -28.44 -20.67
N LYS A 243 12.50 -27.97 -20.37
CA LYS A 243 11.15 -28.62 -20.50
C LYS A 243 10.65 -29.34 -19.24
N LYS A 244 9.38 -29.22 -18.81
CA LYS A 244 8.14 -28.56 -19.31
C LYS A 244 7.62 -27.62 -18.18
N ILE A 245 6.69 -26.68 -18.32
CA ILE A 245 5.43 -26.64 -19.08
C ILE A 245 5.22 -25.25 -19.72
N GLN A 246 4.72 -25.24 -20.96
CA GLN A 246 4.38 -24.02 -21.69
C GLN A 246 3.04 -24.20 -22.42
N ALA A 247 1.99 -23.60 -21.88
CA ALA A 247 0.71 -23.24 -22.51
C ALA A 247 -0.04 -22.41 -21.44
N MET A 248 -0.50 -21.17 -21.66
CA MET A 248 -0.78 -20.45 -22.91
C MET A 248 -0.10 -19.06 -22.94
N SER A 249 0.35 -18.62 -24.11
CA SER A 249 0.72 -17.23 -24.39
C SER A 249 0.61 -16.94 -25.90
N GLN A 250 0.48 -15.64 -26.24
CA GLN A 250 0.24 -14.97 -27.54
C GLN A 250 -1.24 -14.60 -27.75
N LYS A 251 -1.61 -13.36 -28.11
CA LYS A 251 -0.91 -12.14 -28.60
C LYS A 251 -1.36 -10.93 -27.73
N SER A 252 -0.82 -9.71 -27.70
CA SER A 252 0.23 -8.92 -28.41
C SER A 252 0.53 -7.69 -27.49
N LYS A 253 1.50 -6.79 -27.68
CA LYS A 253 2.50 -6.45 -28.71
C LYS A 253 3.66 -5.70 -28.00
N GLN A 254 4.83 -5.55 -28.63
CA GLN A 254 5.83 -4.50 -28.29
C GLN A 254 5.59 -3.31 -29.25
N SER A 255 5.94 -2.04 -28.99
CA SER A 255 7.20 -1.42 -28.47
C SER A 255 6.90 0.06 -28.09
N PRO A 256 7.86 0.97 -27.77
CA PRO A 256 9.27 0.83 -27.39
C PRO A 256 9.63 1.56 -26.07
N THR A 257 10.93 1.58 -25.75
CA THR A 257 11.65 2.35 -24.71
C THR A 257 11.03 3.69 -24.28
N THR A 258 10.74 3.84 -22.97
CA THR A 258 10.57 5.15 -22.32
C THR A 258 11.73 5.41 -21.36
N ILE A 259 12.40 6.54 -21.57
CA ILE A 259 13.57 7.02 -20.83
C ILE A 259 13.18 7.44 -19.40
N ALA A 260 14.05 7.09 -18.45
CA ALA A 260 14.18 7.47 -17.03
C ALA A 260 13.17 8.47 -16.37
N PRO A 261 12.81 8.25 -15.09
CA PRO A 261 12.30 9.30 -14.22
C PRO A 261 13.43 10.10 -13.52
N PRO A 262 13.61 11.39 -13.83
CA PRO A 262 14.05 12.42 -12.87
C PRO A 262 12.79 13.09 -12.25
N LYS A 263 12.76 13.58 -11.01
CA LYS A 263 13.81 14.09 -10.10
C LYS A 263 13.56 13.64 -8.65
N ALA A 264 14.58 13.72 -7.79
CA ALA A 264 14.50 13.31 -6.38
C ALA A 264 13.68 14.26 -5.47
N ASN A 265 13.24 15.41 -5.97
CA ASN A 265 12.82 16.57 -5.16
C ASN A 265 11.30 16.65 -4.87
N SER A 266 10.60 15.52 -4.71
CA SER A 266 9.12 15.49 -4.70
C SER A 266 8.49 14.66 -3.57
N ILE A 267 7.40 15.17 -3.00
CA ILE A 267 6.47 14.44 -2.13
C ILE A 267 5.17 14.14 -2.90
N ASN A 268 4.55 12.99 -2.65
CA ASN A 268 3.20 12.69 -3.11
C ASN A 268 2.19 13.03 -2.00
N LEU A 269 1.13 13.76 -2.35
CA LEU A 269 0.05 14.14 -1.45
C LEU A 269 -1.28 13.56 -1.93
N ALA A 270 -1.98 12.86 -1.04
CA ALA A 270 -3.33 12.34 -1.27
C ALA A 270 -4.37 13.46 -1.08
N VAL A 271 -4.41 14.40 -2.02
CA VAL A 271 -5.48 15.41 -2.09
C VAL A 271 -6.70 14.77 -2.74
N GLN A 272 -7.81 14.70 -2.01
CA GLN A 272 -9.08 14.18 -2.49
C GLN A 272 -9.89 15.28 -3.19
N PHE A 273 -10.54 14.89 -4.28
CA PHE A 273 -11.41 15.74 -5.08
C PHE A 273 -12.78 15.09 -5.23
N ASP A 274 -13.80 15.89 -5.53
CA ASP A 274 -15.11 15.37 -5.92
C ASP A 274 -15.03 14.54 -7.22
N VAL A 275 -16.01 13.65 -7.38
CA VAL A 275 -16.09 12.78 -8.55
C VAL A 275 -16.10 13.64 -9.81
N ASP A 276 -15.21 13.30 -10.73
CA ASP A 276 -15.04 13.98 -12.02
C ASP A 276 -14.72 15.50 -11.94
N SER A 277 -14.22 15.96 -10.79
CA SER A 277 -14.04 17.39 -10.51
C SER A 277 -12.63 17.76 -10.04
N ALA A 278 -12.35 19.07 -10.09
CA ALA A 278 -11.21 19.75 -9.47
C ALA A 278 -11.59 20.42 -8.13
N THR A 279 -12.84 20.32 -7.67
CA THR A 279 -13.27 20.73 -6.33
C THR A 279 -12.56 19.88 -5.28
N ILE A 280 -11.87 20.52 -4.34
CA ILE A 280 -11.14 19.87 -3.25
C ILE A 280 -12.13 19.51 -2.13
N LYS A 281 -12.07 18.28 -1.63
CA LYS A 281 -12.97 17.85 -0.55
C LYS A 281 -12.53 18.35 0.84
N PRO A 282 -13.46 18.54 1.80
CA PRO A 282 -13.17 19.07 3.13
C PRO A 282 -12.04 18.36 3.89
N GLU A 283 -11.93 17.04 3.76
CA GLU A 283 -10.93 16.21 4.44
C GLU A 283 -9.50 16.59 4.04
N SER A 284 -9.32 17.11 2.82
CA SER A 284 -8.01 17.50 2.27
C SER A 284 -7.54 18.87 2.76
N TYR A 285 -8.43 19.73 3.28
CA TYR A 285 -8.04 21.06 3.73
C TYR A 285 -7.05 21.03 4.91
N LYS A 286 -7.12 20.02 5.80
CA LYS A 286 -6.13 19.86 6.87
C LYS A 286 -4.71 19.68 6.30
N LEU A 287 -4.57 18.82 5.28
CA LEU A 287 -3.29 18.58 4.60
C LEU A 287 -2.80 19.82 3.85
N LEU A 288 -3.68 20.49 3.10
CA LEU A 288 -3.33 21.68 2.33
C LEU A 288 -2.96 22.88 3.20
N ASN A 289 -3.60 23.04 4.37
CA ASN A 289 -3.24 24.07 5.33
C ASN A 289 -1.81 23.91 5.84
N GLU A 290 -1.41 22.68 6.13
CA GLU A 290 -0.08 22.37 6.65
C GLU A 290 1.00 22.44 5.55
N LEU A 291 0.64 22.13 4.30
CA LEU A 291 1.45 22.44 3.12
C LEU A 291 1.66 23.95 2.97
N GLY A 292 0.61 24.77 3.11
CA GLY A 292 0.73 26.23 3.06
C GLY A 292 1.67 26.81 4.13
N LYS A 293 1.58 26.29 5.36
CA LYS A 293 2.51 26.61 6.46
C LYS A 293 3.96 26.18 6.15
N ALA A 294 4.16 25.06 5.46
CA ALA A 294 5.49 24.60 5.05
C ALA A 294 6.11 25.49 3.96
N LEU A 295 5.35 25.83 2.93
CA LEU A 295 5.79 26.64 1.79
C LEU A 295 6.05 28.12 2.12
N THR A 296 5.58 28.57 3.28
CA THR A 296 5.84 29.90 3.87
C THR A 296 6.94 29.91 4.94
N SER A 297 7.46 28.74 5.34
CA SER A 297 8.53 28.62 6.33
C SER A 297 9.85 29.23 5.86
N ALA A 298 10.71 29.66 6.80
CA ALA A 298 12.00 30.27 6.47
C ALA A 298 12.90 29.41 5.56
N LYS A 299 12.79 28.07 5.63
CA LYS A 299 13.54 27.14 4.79
C LYS A 299 13.04 27.07 3.33
N LEU A 300 11.73 27.25 3.10
CA LEU A 300 11.11 27.03 1.79
C LEU A 300 10.54 28.31 1.14
N LYS A 301 10.41 29.42 1.88
CA LYS A 301 9.75 30.67 1.40
C LYS A 301 10.33 31.28 0.12
N ASN A 302 11.60 31.03 -0.19
CA ASN A 302 12.28 31.56 -1.37
C ASN A 302 12.34 30.54 -2.54
N LYS A 303 11.72 29.36 -2.39
CA LYS A 303 11.86 28.27 -3.37
C LYS A 303 10.71 28.23 -4.37
N SER A 304 11.02 27.77 -5.58
CA SER A 304 10.03 27.54 -6.63
C SER A 304 9.38 26.16 -6.46
N ILE A 305 8.07 26.09 -6.74
CA ILE A 305 7.20 24.95 -6.42
C ILE A 305 6.54 24.48 -7.71
N ILE A 306 6.56 23.17 -7.97
CA ILE A 306 5.84 22.54 -9.08
C ILE A 306 4.81 21.59 -8.48
N ILE A 307 3.53 21.84 -8.80
CA ILE A 307 2.40 21.00 -8.43
C ILE A 307 1.95 20.22 -9.66
N ALA A 308 2.01 18.89 -9.59
CA ALA A 308 1.66 17.98 -10.67
C ALA A 308 0.44 17.14 -10.29
N GLY A 309 -0.61 17.20 -11.11
CA GLY A 309 -1.78 16.34 -10.94
C GLY A 309 -1.63 15.01 -11.68
N HIS A 310 -2.27 13.97 -11.15
CA HIS A 310 -2.36 12.64 -11.75
C HIS A 310 -3.81 12.11 -11.69
N THR A 311 -4.13 11.21 -12.61
CA THR A 311 -5.39 10.44 -12.64
C THR A 311 -5.09 8.96 -12.76
N ASP A 312 -6.12 8.13 -12.61
CA ASP A 312 -6.15 6.80 -13.20
C ASP A 312 -6.51 6.86 -14.69
N SER A 313 -6.73 5.68 -15.29
CA SER A 313 -7.14 5.49 -16.68
C SER A 313 -8.62 5.07 -16.83
N ASP A 314 -9.55 5.63 -16.03
CA ASP A 314 -10.99 5.40 -16.21
C ASP A 314 -11.60 6.23 -17.37
N SER A 315 -10.96 7.36 -17.73
CA SER A 315 -11.41 8.30 -18.76
C SER A 315 -10.42 8.37 -19.93
N THR A 316 -10.73 9.15 -20.97
CA THR A 316 -9.78 9.33 -22.10
C THR A 316 -8.52 10.08 -21.66
N ALA A 317 -7.38 9.78 -22.28
CA ALA A 317 -6.10 10.39 -21.93
C ALA A 317 -6.12 11.94 -22.01
N GLU A 318 -6.81 12.49 -23.01
CA GLU A 318 -7.00 13.94 -23.19
C GLU A 318 -7.81 14.57 -22.04
N TYR A 319 -8.90 13.90 -21.65
CA TYR A 319 -9.74 14.32 -20.52
C TYR A 319 -8.97 14.25 -19.20
N ASN A 320 -8.26 13.14 -18.98
CA ASN A 320 -7.40 12.92 -17.82
C ASN A 320 -6.26 13.95 -17.73
N LEU A 321 -5.66 14.33 -18.86
CA LEU A 321 -4.64 15.38 -18.92
C LEU A 321 -5.22 16.75 -18.50
N LYS A 322 -6.42 17.09 -18.96
CA LYS A 322 -7.12 18.32 -18.54
C LYS A 322 -7.49 18.27 -17.06
N LEU A 323 -8.17 17.23 -16.60
CA LEU A 323 -8.62 17.07 -15.21
C LEU A 323 -7.46 17.09 -14.21
N SER A 324 -6.34 16.43 -14.52
CA SER A 324 -5.15 16.48 -13.68
C SER A 324 -4.55 17.88 -13.57
N LYS A 325 -4.49 18.64 -14.67
CA LYS A 325 -4.03 20.03 -14.67
C LYS A 325 -4.98 20.94 -13.88
N ASP A 326 -6.29 20.75 -14.03
CA ASP A 326 -7.30 21.52 -13.31
C ASP A 326 -7.25 21.25 -11.80
N ARG A 327 -7.01 20.00 -11.37
CA ARG A 327 -6.75 19.63 -9.97
C ARG A 327 -5.49 20.30 -9.41
N ALA A 328 -4.40 20.32 -10.16
CA ALA A 328 -3.18 21.04 -9.77
C ALA A 328 -3.42 22.56 -9.65
N ASN A 329 -4.23 23.15 -10.55
CA ASN A 329 -4.66 24.54 -10.48
C ASN A 329 -5.54 24.82 -9.25
N GLY A 330 -6.45 23.91 -8.88
CA GLY A 330 -7.27 24.01 -7.67
C GLY A 330 -6.40 24.08 -6.41
N VAL A 331 -5.39 23.21 -6.30
CA VAL A 331 -4.43 23.23 -5.17
C VAL A 331 -3.60 24.52 -5.17
N LYS A 332 -3.10 24.97 -6.34
CA LYS A 332 -2.41 26.27 -6.46
C LYS A 332 -3.29 27.42 -5.97
N LYS A 333 -4.54 27.49 -6.42
CA LYS A 333 -5.50 28.53 -6.03
C LYS A 333 -5.71 28.53 -4.51
N TYR A 334 -5.99 27.36 -3.92
CA TYR A 334 -6.15 27.24 -2.47
C TYR A 334 -4.95 27.76 -1.69
N LEU A 335 -3.72 27.40 -2.12
CA LEU A 335 -2.49 27.83 -1.44
C LEU A 335 -2.25 29.34 -1.55
N VAL A 336 -2.51 29.95 -2.70
CA VAL A 336 -2.36 31.41 -2.91
C VAL A 336 -3.45 32.19 -2.18
N ASP A 337 -4.69 31.69 -2.17
CA ASP A 337 -5.83 32.36 -1.52
C ASP A 337 -5.76 32.31 0.02
N LYS A 338 -5.08 31.30 0.60
CA LYS A 338 -5.03 31.07 2.05
C LYS A 338 -3.70 31.39 2.73
N PHE A 339 -2.60 31.51 1.97
CA PHE A 339 -1.26 31.74 2.51
C PHE A 339 -0.52 32.82 1.73
N PRO A 340 0.42 33.55 2.35
CA PRO A 340 1.25 34.55 1.67
C PRO A 340 2.30 33.89 0.75
N ILE A 341 1.81 33.27 -0.33
CA ILE A 341 2.62 32.60 -1.36
C ILE A 341 2.29 33.25 -2.70
N SER A 342 3.29 33.88 -3.33
CA SER A 342 3.10 34.46 -4.67
C SER A 342 2.68 33.39 -5.68
N ALA A 343 1.68 33.69 -6.50
CA ALA A 343 1.25 32.83 -7.60
C ALA A 343 2.37 32.55 -8.64
N THR A 344 3.41 33.40 -8.70
CA THR A 344 4.59 33.18 -9.56
C THR A 344 5.54 32.09 -9.03
N ARG A 345 5.51 31.79 -7.72
CA ARG A 345 6.30 30.69 -7.13
C ARG A 345 5.75 29.31 -7.45
N ILE A 346 4.49 29.20 -7.88
CA ILE A 346 3.82 27.91 -8.10
C ILE A 346 3.57 27.69 -9.59
N ALA A 347 4.31 26.76 -10.20
CA ALA A 347 3.97 26.19 -11.50
C ALA A 347 3.02 24.99 -11.32
N THR A 348 2.09 24.80 -12.27
CA THR A 348 1.15 23.68 -12.28
C THR A 348 1.29 22.87 -13.57
N THR A 349 1.20 21.55 -13.46
CA THR A 349 1.19 20.64 -14.60
C THR A 349 0.19 19.50 -14.37
N GLY A 350 -0.29 18.90 -15.46
CA GLY A 350 -1.08 17.68 -15.43
C GLY A 350 -0.32 16.59 -16.18
N PHE A 351 -0.27 15.38 -15.61
CA PHE A 351 0.26 14.19 -16.29
C PHE A 351 -0.84 13.22 -16.71
N GLY A 352 -2.10 13.45 -16.31
CA GLY A 352 -3.19 12.49 -16.45
C GLY A 352 -2.78 11.11 -15.91
N GLU A 353 -3.07 10.09 -16.70
CA GLU A 353 -2.73 8.69 -16.43
C GLU A 353 -1.29 8.30 -16.80
N SER A 354 -0.54 9.16 -17.50
CA SER A 354 0.77 8.80 -18.10
C SER A 354 1.89 8.49 -17.10
N ARG A 355 1.67 8.78 -15.81
CA ARG A 355 2.62 8.56 -14.71
C ARG A 355 1.92 7.87 -13.52
N PRO A 356 1.46 6.60 -13.70
CA PRO A 356 0.83 5.86 -12.63
C PRO A 356 1.85 5.54 -11.52
N LEU A 357 1.41 5.57 -10.27
CA LEU A 357 2.17 5.10 -9.12
C LEU A 357 2.07 3.57 -9.00
N VAL A 358 0.91 3.02 -9.37
CA VAL A 358 0.57 1.59 -9.34
C VAL A 358 -0.24 1.21 -10.59
N PRO A 359 -0.29 -0.06 -11.04
CA PRO A 359 -1.05 -0.44 -12.24
C PRO A 359 -2.55 -0.12 -12.11
N ASN A 360 -3.19 0.45 -13.14
CA ASN A 360 -4.63 0.79 -13.16
C ASN A 360 -5.58 -0.43 -13.24
N ASN A 361 -5.23 -1.57 -12.66
CA ASN A 361 -5.96 -2.84 -12.78
C ASN A 361 -7.05 -3.06 -11.71
N THR A 362 -7.02 -2.35 -10.58
CA THR A 362 -8.04 -2.47 -9.52
C THR A 362 -8.63 -1.10 -9.18
N LYS A 363 -9.90 -1.05 -8.71
CA LYS A 363 -10.53 0.18 -8.19
C LYS A 363 -9.65 0.85 -7.13
N TYR A 364 -8.97 0.04 -6.31
CA TYR A 364 -8.06 0.49 -5.28
C TYR A 364 -6.81 1.18 -5.86
N ASN A 365 -6.11 0.56 -6.80
CA ASN A 365 -4.93 1.15 -7.43
C ASN A 365 -5.27 2.43 -8.23
N LYS A 366 -6.47 2.46 -8.83
CA LYS A 366 -7.01 3.64 -9.50
C LYS A 366 -7.14 4.83 -8.52
N LEU A 367 -7.64 4.60 -7.30
CA LEU A 367 -7.66 5.63 -6.24
C LEU A 367 -6.26 6.14 -5.88
N LEU A 368 -5.24 5.27 -5.77
CA LEU A 368 -3.86 5.69 -5.52
C LEU A 368 -3.25 6.54 -6.65
N ASN A 369 -3.70 6.35 -7.89
CA ASN A 369 -3.25 7.14 -9.03
C ASN A 369 -3.91 8.55 -9.09
N ARG A 370 -5.08 8.74 -8.47
CA ARG A 370 -5.73 10.05 -8.26
C ARG A 370 -5.01 10.85 -7.16
N ARG A 371 -3.81 11.38 -7.46
CA ARG A 371 -2.94 12.09 -6.50
C ARG A 371 -2.43 13.44 -7.01
N VAL A 372 -1.87 14.24 -6.10
CA VAL A 372 -1.11 15.45 -6.43
C VAL A 372 0.32 15.30 -5.92
N GLN A 373 1.30 15.44 -6.80
CA GLN A 373 2.72 15.46 -6.47
C GLN A 373 3.17 16.92 -6.30
N VAL A 374 3.87 17.24 -5.22
CA VAL A 374 4.47 18.55 -4.98
C VAL A 374 5.97 18.39 -5.00
N SER A 375 6.66 19.22 -5.77
CA SER A 375 8.12 19.22 -5.85
C SER A 375 8.68 20.63 -5.72
N ILE A 376 9.90 20.73 -5.21
CA ILE A 376 10.61 21.99 -5.05
C ILE A 376 11.87 22.03 -5.91
N THR A 377 12.08 23.17 -6.55
CA THR A 377 13.32 23.52 -7.26
C THR A 377 14.06 24.65 -6.53
N PRO A 378 15.40 24.73 -6.67
CA PRO A 378 16.24 25.72 -5.98
C PRO A 378 15.78 27.17 -6.08
#